data_AF-A0A432EHN8-F1
#
_entry.id   AF-A0A432EHN8-F1
#
_cell.length_a   1.000
_cell.length_b   1.000
_cell.length_c   1.000
_cell.angle_alpha   90.00
_cell.angle_beta   90.00
_cell.angle_gamma   90.00
#
_symmetry.space_group_name_H-M   'P 1'
#
loop_
_entity.id
_entity.type
_entity.pdbx_description
1 polymer ?
#
loop_
_entity_poly.entity_id
_entity_poly.type
_entity_poly.pdbx_seq_one_letter_code
_entity_poly.pdbx_strand_id
1 'polypeptide(L)'
;MRLFFFLLCLLFGSAAAATEQKTELLQPPASLEQWYKPAAKRQIWLHNMFKLRREIQAIEEYAELEDQARLEKWTGRFLEHYRKIGDMVPEWKDELDHQWAGRLAEAASSGDFNAAARATRKLGRSCQGCHDDYRAVVAVLYRSPDFSQQTIDTGGEGKQKYKKYMETLTRYLNRMKIAVEDQRTDAALDAFGKLDAGIGHIARDCVSCHKQPEIGQNYLNNDLRASLQKLETAIKAGDQREAGMTLGEVAVTACARCHGTHRMLYDLKQELK
;
A
#
# COMPACT_ATOMS: atom_id res chain seq x y z
N MET A 1 -2.45 -43.11 57.52
CA MET A 1 -2.21 -43.70 56.18
C MET A 1 -3.13 -43.06 55.14
N ARG A 2 -3.05 -41.73 54.95
CA ARG A 2 -3.80 -40.96 53.94
C ARG A 2 -3.02 -39.67 53.65
N LEU A 3 -1.80 -39.82 53.16
CA LEU A 3 -0.92 -38.71 52.80
C LEU A 3 -0.02 -39.15 51.64
N PHE A 4 -0.62 -39.71 50.58
CA PHE A 4 0.14 -40.17 49.40
C PHE A 4 -0.70 -40.25 48.12
N PHE A 5 -1.69 -39.37 47.95
CA PHE A 5 -2.53 -39.38 46.74
C PHE A 5 -2.95 -37.99 46.23
N PHE A 6 -2.11 -36.98 46.46
CA PHE A 6 -2.36 -35.61 45.97
C PHE A 6 -1.12 -34.98 45.33
N LEU A 7 -0.23 -35.80 44.76
CA LEU A 7 0.98 -35.32 44.08
C LEU A 7 1.28 -36.09 42.79
N LEU A 8 0.26 -36.40 41.98
CA LEU A 8 0.47 -37.05 40.68
C LEU A 8 -0.59 -36.62 39.63
N CYS A 9 -0.91 -35.33 39.54
CA CYS A 9 -1.78 -34.80 38.47
C CYS A 9 -1.23 -33.50 37.82
N LEU A 10 0.06 -33.20 37.95
CA LEU A 10 0.68 -31.97 37.42
C LEU A 10 1.80 -32.22 36.39
N LEU A 11 1.75 -33.33 35.65
CA LEU A 11 2.77 -33.66 34.63
C LEU A 11 2.22 -34.00 33.24
N PHE A 12 0.99 -33.57 32.92
CA PHE A 12 0.52 -33.55 31.53
C PHE A 12 0.20 -32.11 31.11
N GLY A 13 1.21 -31.24 31.22
CA GLY A 13 1.25 -30.04 30.39
C GLY A 13 1.46 -30.50 28.96
N SER A 14 0.37 -30.68 28.22
CA SER A 14 0.40 -30.81 26.77
C SER A 14 1.07 -29.55 26.23
N ALA A 15 2.36 -29.66 25.92
CA ALA A 15 3.04 -28.76 25.01
C ALA A 15 2.34 -28.94 23.66
N ALA A 16 1.25 -28.20 23.44
CA ALA A 16 0.81 -27.90 22.10
C ALA A 16 1.98 -27.12 21.49
N ALA A 17 2.84 -27.84 20.76
CA ALA A 17 3.76 -27.22 19.83
C ALA A 17 2.88 -26.37 18.92
N ALA A 18 2.88 -25.06 19.14
CA ALA A 18 2.36 -24.13 18.16
C ALA A 18 3.21 -24.38 16.91
N THR A 19 2.69 -25.19 15.98
CA THR A 19 3.21 -25.24 14.62
C THR A 19 3.13 -23.81 14.13
N GLU A 20 4.30 -23.16 14.06
CA GLU A 20 4.48 -21.84 13.50
C GLU A 20 4.07 -21.96 12.03
N GLN A 21 2.79 -21.73 11.75
CA GLN A 21 2.27 -21.74 10.40
C GLN A 21 2.80 -20.48 9.74
N LYS A 22 4.02 -20.58 9.20
CA LYS A 22 4.63 -19.53 8.39
C LYS A 22 3.74 -19.34 7.17
N THR A 23 2.89 -18.32 7.19
CA THR A 23 2.15 -17.89 6.01
C THR A 23 3.15 -17.31 5.03
N GLU A 24 3.61 -18.13 4.08
CA GLU A 24 4.48 -17.65 3.01
C GLU A 24 3.65 -16.85 2.00
N LEU A 25 4.07 -15.62 1.73
CA LEU A 25 3.44 -14.79 0.71
C LEU A 25 3.82 -15.33 -0.67
N LEU A 26 2.81 -15.65 -1.48
CA LEU A 26 3.02 -16.15 -2.83
C LEU A 26 3.56 -15.04 -3.73
N GLN A 27 4.73 -15.29 -4.33
CA GLN A 27 5.35 -14.38 -5.27
C GLN A 27 4.69 -14.52 -6.65
N PRO A 28 4.32 -13.42 -7.31
CA PRO A 28 3.80 -13.49 -8.67
C PRO A 28 4.91 -13.90 -9.65
N PRO A 29 4.55 -14.47 -10.82
CA PRO A 29 5.52 -14.76 -11.86
C PRO A 29 6.29 -13.52 -12.33
N ALA A 30 7.59 -13.69 -12.60
CA ALA A 30 8.47 -12.59 -13.00
C ALA A 30 8.05 -11.94 -14.34
N SER A 31 7.38 -12.71 -15.23
CA SER A 31 6.85 -12.21 -16.50
C SER A 31 5.84 -11.06 -16.33
N LEU A 32 5.25 -10.90 -15.13
CA LEU A 32 4.31 -9.83 -14.81
C LEU A 32 4.96 -8.44 -14.78
N GLU A 33 6.24 -8.33 -14.38
CA GLU A 33 6.93 -7.05 -14.14
C GLU A 33 6.90 -6.12 -15.37
N GLN A 34 7.10 -6.68 -16.56
CA GLN A 34 7.19 -5.92 -17.80
C GLN A 34 5.92 -5.12 -18.13
N TRP A 35 4.79 -5.46 -17.52
CA TRP A 35 3.49 -4.81 -17.74
C TRP A 35 3.23 -3.62 -16.79
N TYR A 36 4.15 -3.36 -15.89
CA TYR A 36 4.11 -2.27 -14.92
C TYR A 36 5.22 -1.25 -15.15
N LYS A 37 5.04 -0.05 -14.59
CA LYS A 37 6.13 0.94 -14.50
C LYS A 37 7.22 0.43 -13.54
N PRO A 38 8.52 0.68 -13.83
CA PRO A 38 9.04 1.49 -14.92
C PRO A 38 9.27 0.74 -16.25
N ALA A 39 9.20 -0.59 -16.28
CA ALA A 39 9.47 -1.39 -17.47
C ALA A 39 8.52 -1.04 -18.64
N ALA A 40 7.23 -0.87 -18.36
CA ALA A 40 6.26 -0.30 -19.29
C ALA A 40 6.07 1.20 -19.08
N LYS A 41 5.77 1.92 -20.17
CA LYS A 41 5.40 3.35 -20.11
C LYS A 41 4.10 3.62 -19.35
N ARG A 42 3.24 2.61 -19.19
CA ARG A 42 1.91 2.67 -18.57
C ARG A 42 1.65 1.40 -17.75
N GLN A 43 0.64 1.43 -16.88
CA GLN A 43 0.22 0.25 -16.08
C GLN A 43 -0.66 -0.68 -16.94
N ILE A 44 -0.06 -1.39 -17.91
CA ILE A 44 -0.78 -2.14 -18.94
C ILE A 44 -1.61 -3.28 -18.32
N TRP A 45 -1.03 -4.04 -17.39
CA TRP A 45 -1.74 -5.10 -16.66
C TRP A 45 -2.96 -4.56 -15.92
N LEU A 46 -2.77 -3.48 -15.16
CA LEU A 46 -3.84 -2.87 -14.39
C LEU A 46 -4.99 -2.36 -15.27
N HIS A 47 -4.69 -1.83 -16.46
CA HIS A 47 -5.72 -1.46 -17.42
C HIS A 47 -6.51 -2.68 -17.91
N ASN A 48 -5.87 -3.84 -18.13
CA ASN A 48 -6.58 -5.07 -18.49
C ASN A 48 -7.54 -5.50 -17.36
N MET A 49 -7.06 -5.49 -16.11
CA MET A 49 -7.90 -5.79 -14.93
C MET A 49 -9.11 -4.84 -14.81
N PHE A 50 -8.93 -3.56 -15.10
CA PHE A 50 -10.03 -2.59 -15.08
C PHE A 50 -11.06 -2.80 -16.19
N LYS A 51 -10.62 -3.26 -17.37
CA LYS A 51 -11.54 -3.65 -18.44
C LYS A 51 -12.35 -4.87 -18.05
N LEU A 52 -11.69 -5.93 -17.56
CA LEU A 52 -12.34 -7.15 -17.10
C LEU A 52 -13.41 -6.88 -16.04
N ARG A 53 -13.10 -6.07 -15.02
CA ARG A 53 -14.07 -5.68 -13.99
C ARG A 53 -15.32 -5.02 -14.60
N ARG A 54 -15.14 -4.10 -15.55
CA ARG A 54 -16.24 -3.39 -16.21
C ARG A 54 -17.05 -4.31 -17.11
N GLU A 55 -16.37 -5.22 -17.79
CA GLU A 55 -16.99 -6.15 -18.75
C GLU A 55 -17.79 -7.23 -18.02
N ILE A 56 -17.32 -7.73 -16.87
CA ILE A 56 -18.13 -8.58 -15.97
C ILE A 56 -19.39 -7.85 -15.52
N GLN A 57 -19.27 -6.62 -15.02
CA GLN A 57 -20.42 -5.84 -14.58
C GLN A 57 -21.44 -5.65 -15.73
N ALA A 58 -20.97 -5.33 -16.94
CA ALA A 58 -21.85 -5.19 -18.10
C ALA A 58 -22.56 -6.52 -18.44
N ILE A 59 -21.87 -7.65 -18.36
CA ILE A 59 -22.48 -8.97 -18.60
C ILE A 59 -23.58 -9.25 -17.58
N GLU A 60 -23.37 -8.94 -16.30
CA GLU A 60 -24.38 -9.07 -15.26
C GLU A 60 -25.59 -8.17 -15.54
N GLU A 61 -25.36 -6.88 -15.83
CA GLU A 61 -26.40 -5.90 -16.15
C GLU A 61 -27.24 -6.35 -17.36
N TYR A 62 -26.62 -6.79 -18.45
CA TYR A 62 -27.36 -7.17 -19.66
C TYR A 62 -27.98 -8.57 -19.59
N ALA A 63 -27.49 -9.45 -18.70
CA ALA A 63 -28.20 -10.67 -18.37
C ALA A 63 -29.49 -10.38 -17.59
N GLU A 64 -29.46 -9.43 -16.64
CA GLU A 64 -30.65 -9.01 -15.89
C GLU A 64 -31.68 -8.28 -16.75
N LEU A 65 -31.22 -7.47 -17.70
CA LEU A 65 -32.08 -6.78 -18.66
C LEU A 65 -32.58 -7.66 -19.81
N GLU A 66 -32.14 -8.92 -19.88
CA GLU A 66 -32.45 -9.85 -20.97
C GLU A 66 -32.10 -9.27 -22.37
N ASP A 67 -31.04 -8.46 -22.45
CA ASP A 67 -30.56 -7.84 -23.68
C ASP A 67 -29.46 -8.70 -24.31
N GLN A 68 -29.86 -9.64 -25.17
CA GLN A 68 -28.95 -10.58 -25.81
C GLN A 68 -27.86 -9.87 -26.63
N ALA A 69 -28.21 -8.86 -27.43
CA ALA A 69 -27.25 -8.21 -28.32
C ALA A 69 -26.11 -7.53 -27.53
N ARG A 70 -26.44 -6.87 -26.41
CA ARG A 70 -25.43 -6.27 -25.54
C ARG A 70 -24.71 -7.33 -24.71
N LEU A 71 -25.39 -8.37 -24.22
CA LEU A 71 -24.76 -9.49 -23.52
C LEU A 71 -23.68 -10.17 -24.37
N GLU A 72 -23.97 -10.47 -25.64
CA GLU A 72 -23.01 -11.05 -26.58
C GLU A 72 -21.81 -10.13 -26.81
N LYS A 73 -22.05 -8.84 -27.06
CA LYS A 73 -21.00 -7.84 -27.25
C LYS A 73 -20.05 -7.77 -26.06
N TRP A 74 -20.59 -7.69 -24.85
CA TRP A 74 -19.78 -7.53 -23.64
C TRP A 74 -19.10 -8.84 -23.23
N THR A 75 -19.75 -9.98 -23.45
CA THR A 75 -19.13 -11.31 -23.32
C THR A 75 -17.93 -11.46 -24.25
N GLY A 76 -18.06 -11.08 -25.52
CA GLY A 76 -16.95 -11.15 -26.49
C GLY A 76 -15.73 -10.35 -26.04
N ARG A 77 -15.94 -9.11 -25.57
CA ARG A 77 -14.88 -8.25 -25.04
C ARG A 77 -14.23 -8.82 -23.77
N PHE A 78 -15.05 -9.32 -22.84
CA PHE A 78 -14.55 -9.95 -21.63
C PHE A 78 -13.63 -11.13 -21.97
N LEU A 79 -14.06 -12.01 -22.86
CA LEU A 79 -13.31 -13.21 -23.24
C LEU A 79 -11.99 -12.87 -23.95
N GLU A 80 -11.95 -11.81 -24.76
CA GLU A 80 -10.72 -11.28 -25.34
C GLU A 80 -9.71 -10.89 -24.24
N HIS A 81 -10.13 -10.03 -23.30
CA HIS A 81 -9.24 -9.56 -22.23
C HIS A 81 -8.92 -10.64 -21.19
N TYR A 82 -9.80 -11.63 -21.00
CA TYR A 82 -9.61 -12.71 -20.04
C TYR A 82 -8.52 -13.66 -20.53
N ARG A 83 -8.57 -14.07 -21.81
CA ARG A 83 -7.53 -14.88 -22.42
C ARG A 83 -6.19 -14.16 -22.49
N LYS A 84 -6.23 -12.84 -22.68
CA LYS A 84 -5.03 -11.99 -22.67
C LYS A 84 -4.25 -12.07 -21.35
N ILE A 85 -4.87 -12.49 -20.23
CA ILE A 85 -4.13 -12.78 -19.00
C ILE A 85 -3.03 -13.81 -19.25
N GLY A 86 -3.35 -14.93 -19.92
CA GLY A 86 -2.39 -15.99 -20.23
C GLY A 86 -1.38 -15.59 -21.30
N ASP A 87 -1.69 -14.61 -22.16
CA ASP A 87 -0.71 -14.06 -23.09
C ASP A 87 0.28 -13.11 -22.39
N MET A 88 -0.21 -12.35 -21.40
CA MET A 88 0.60 -11.42 -20.62
C MET A 88 1.46 -12.13 -19.58
N VAL A 89 0.90 -13.15 -18.93
CA VAL A 89 1.57 -13.96 -17.90
C VAL A 89 1.35 -15.42 -18.28
N PRO A 90 2.24 -16.00 -19.12
CA PRO A 90 2.14 -17.37 -19.60
C PRO A 90 2.00 -18.42 -18.50
N GLU A 91 2.61 -18.16 -17.35
CA GLU A 91 2.56 -19.02 -16.16
C GLU A 91 1.15 -19.17 -15.58
N TRP A 92 0.23 -18.26 -15.89
CA TRP A 92 -1.18 -18.33 -15.46
C TRP A 92 -2.12 -18.81 -16.55
N LYS A 93 -1.61 -19.19 -17.73
CA LYS A 93 -2.46 -19.60 -18.86
C LYS A 93 -3.35 -20.79 -18.53
N ASP A 94 -2.80 -21.76 -17.79
CA ASP A 94 -3.52 -22.97 -17.39
C ASP A 94 -4.38 -22.77 -16.14
N GLU A 95 -4.16 -21.69 -15.39
CA GLU A 95 -4.97 -21.27 -14.24
C GLU A 95 -6.28 -20.58 -14.64
N LEU A 96 -6.39 -20.17 -15.92
CA LEU A 96 -7.61 -19.60 -16.46
C LEU A 96 -8.69 -20.68 -16.65
N ASP A 97 -9.90 -20.38 -16.21
CA ASP A 97 -11.05 -21.28 -16.30
C ASP A 97 -11.66 -21.22 -17.71
N HIS A 98 -10.98 -21.86 -18.66
CA HIS A 98 -11.38 -21.92 -20.06
C HIS A 98 -12.74 -22.62 -20.25
N GLN A 99 -13.09 -23.54 -19.35
CA GLN A 99 -14.36 -24.26 -19.41
C GLN A 99 -15.54 -23.30 -19.15
N TRP A 100 -15.49 -22.54 -18.06
CA TRP A 100 -16.57 -21.58 -17.76
C TRP A 100 -16.54 -20.37 -18.69
N ALA A 101 -15.37 -19.99 -19.22
CA ALA A 101 -15.27 -19.01 -20.30
C ALA A 101 -16.01 -19.47 -21.57
N GLY A 102 -15.87 -20.74 -21.96
CA GLY A 102 -16.61 -21.32 -23.08
C GLY A 102 -18.12 -21.35 -22.84
N ARG A 103 -18.55 -21.79 -21.64
CA ARG A 103 -19.97 -21.81 -21.25
C ARG A 103 -20.62 -20.42 -21.25
N LEU A 104 -19.87 -19.40 -20.84
CA LEU A 104 -20.34 -18.02 -20.90
C LEU A 104 -20.57 -17.56 -22.35
N ALA A 105 -19.64 -17.89 -23.26
CA ALA A 105 -19.77 -17.59 -24.68
C ALA A 105 -21.04 -18.22 -25.30
N GLU A 106 -21.24 -19.51 -25.04
CA GLU A 106 -22.39 -20.27 -25.52
C GLU A 106 -23.71 -19.70 -24.97
N ALA A 107 -23.77 -19.46 -23.67
CA ALA A 107 -24.95 -18.88 -23.03
C ALA A 107 -25.30 -17.49 -23.59
N ALA A 108 -24.30 -16.63 -23.80
CA ALA A 108 -24.52 -15.32 -24.40
C ALA A 108 -25.08 -15.44 -25.82
N SER A 109 -24.50 -16.32 -26.66
CA SER A 109 -24.92 -16.51 -28.05
C SER A 109 -26.31 -17.14 -28.22
N SER A 110 -26.77 -17.88 -27.22
CA SER A 110 -28.06 -18.57 -27.22
C SER A 110 -29.16 -17.78 -26.50
N GLY A 111 -28.84 -16.61 -25.92
CA GLY A 111 -29.79 -15.85 -25.11
C GLY A 111 -30.16 -16.53 -23.78
N ASP A 112 -29.37 -17.48 -23.29
CA ASP A 112 -29.60 -18.10 -21.97
C ASP A 112 -29.01 -17.21 -20.87
N PHE A 113 -29.77 -16.19 -20.48
CA PHE A 113 -29.40 -15.21 -19.46
C PHE A 113 -29.08 -15.85 -18.11
N ASN A 114 -29.80 -16.92 -17.75
CA ASN A 114 -29.58 -17.65 -16.51
C ASN A 114 -28.26 -18.43 -16.53
N ALA A 115 -27.91 -19.07 -17.65
CA ALA A 115 -26.62 -19.72 -17.83
C ALA A 115 -25.48 -18.70 -17.87
N ALA A 116 -25.67 -17.56 -18.52
CA ALA A 116 -24.69 -16.48 -18.58
C ALA A 116 -24.37 -15.98 -17.16
N ALA A 117 -25.40 -15.65 -16.37
CA ALA A 117 -25.23 -15.22 -14.98
C ALA A 117 -24.53 -16.29 -14.11
N ARG A 118 -24.87 -17.58 -14.29
CA ARG A 118 -24.19 -18.68 -13.59
C ARG A 118 -22.71 -18.79 -13.97
N ALA A 119 -22.40 -18.70 -15.26
CA ALA A 119 -21.03 -18.80 -15.77
C ALA A 119 -20.18 -17.62 -15.30
N THR A 120 -20.71 -16.40 -15.34
CA THR A 120 -20.05 -15.19 -14.79
C THR A 120 -19.71 -15.36 -13.32
N ARG A 121 -20.63 -15.88 -12.49
CA ARG A 121 -20.34 -16.17 -11.06
C ARG A 121 -19.26 -17.24 -10.85
N LYS A 122 -19.14 -18.22 -11.76
CA LYS A 122 -18.10 -19.25 -11.70
C LYS A 122 -16.74 -18.67 -12.06
N LEU A 123 -16.66 -17.89 -13.14
CA LEU A 123 -15.46 -17.15 -13.51
C LEU A 123 -15.03 -16.17 -12.42
N GLY A 124 -15.98 -15.46 -11.79
CA GLY A 124 -15.69 -14.56 -10.67
C GLY A 124 -14.97 -15.24 -9.50
N ARG A 125 -15.29 -16.51 -9.21
CA ARG A 125 -14.56 -17.29 -8.19
C ARG A 125 -13.13 -17.65 -8.61
N SER A 126 -12.91 -17.99 -9.88
CA SER A 126 -11.56 -18.21 -10.43
C SER A 126 -10.73 -16.91 -10.35
N CYS A 127 -11.32 -15.77 -10.71
CA CYS A 127 -10.67 -14.46 -10.54
C CYS A 127 -10.32 -14.17 -9.08
N GLN A 128 -11.20 -14.54 -8.14
CA GLN A 128 -10.98 -14.32 -6.72
C GLN A 128 -9.81 -15.15 -6.18
N GLY A 129 -9.66 -16.41 -6.59
CA GLY A 129 -8.51 -17.24 -6.18
C GLY A 129 -7.16 -16.58 -6.51
N CYS A 130 -6.97 -16.17 -7.78
CA CYS A 130 -5.77 -15.43 -8.18
C CYS A 130 -5.60 -14.10 -7.41
N HIS A 131 -6.71 -13.41 -7.11
CA HIS A 131 -6.66 -12.19 -6.33
C HIS A 131 -6.31 -12.39 -4.85
N ASP A 132 -6.75 -13.50 -4.25
CA ASP A 132 -6.43 -13.84 -2.87
C ASP A 132 -4.93 -14.15 -2.73
N ASP A 133 -4.38 -14.87 -3.70
CA ASP A 133 -2.97 -15.26 -3.70
C ASP A 133 -2.03 -14.09 -4.02
N TYR A 134 -2.31 -13.33 -5.09
CA TYR A 134 -1.29 -12.45 -5.68
C TYR A 134 -1.60 -10.96 -5.59
N ARG A 135 -2.87 -10.53 -5.48
CA ARG A 135 -3.24 -9.11 -5.68
C ARG A 135 -2.53 -8.16 -4.72
N ALA A 136 -2.38 -8.57 -3.46
CA ALA A 136 -1.71 -7.77 -2.44
C ALA A 136 -0.21 -7.65 -2.74
N VAL A 137 0.47 -8.78 -2.95
CA VAL A 137 1.92 -8.84 -3.23
C VAL A 137 2.25 -8.09 -4.52
N VAL A 138 1.48 -8.29 -5.59
CA VAL A 138 1.61 -7.56 -6.86
C VAL A 138 1.45 -6.06 -6.68
N ALA A 139 0.49 -5.62 -5.84
CA ALA A 139 0.33 -4.21 -5.55
C ALA A 139 1.54 -3.64 -4.82
N VAL A 140 2.09 -4.38 -3.85
CA VAL A 140 3.29 -3.94 -3.13
C VAL A 140 4.49 -3.85 -4.07
N LEU A 141 4.77 -4.88 -4.86
CA LEU A 141 5.94 -4.93 -5.74
C LEU A 141 5.91 -3.85 -6.82
N TYR A 142 4.77 -3.68 -7.49
CA TYR A 142 4.70 -2.90 -8.73
C TYR A 142 3.94 -1.58 -8.63
N ARG A 143 3.27 -1.30 -7.50
CA ARG A 143 2.51 -0.05 -7.30
C ARG A 143 2.99 0.76 -6.11
N SER A 144 3.84 0.22 -5.24
CA SER A 144 4.47 0.99 -4.16
C SER A 144 5.54 1.94 -4.69
N PRO A 145 5.72 3.11 -4.06
CA PRO A 145 6.80 4.03 -4.40
C PRO A 145 8.16 3.35 -4.22
N ASP A 146 9.14 3.79 -5.01
CA ASP A 146 10.54 3.37 -4.85
C ASP A 146 11.40 4.61 -4.53
N PHE A 147 11.89 4.66 -3.30
CA PHE A 147 12.72 5.76 -2.78
C PHE A 147 14.23 5.50 -2.93
N SER A 148 14.65 4.35 -3.45
CA SER A 148 16.07 3.96 -3.51
C SER A 148 16.95 4.95 -4.28
N GLN A 149 16.39 5.54 -5.35
CA GLN A 149 17.05 6.53 -6.20
C GLN A 149 16.48 7.95 -6.04
N GLN A 150 15.54 8.16 -5.11
CA GLN A 150 14.93 9.47 -4.93
C GLN A 150 15.85 10.41 -4.18
N THR A 151 15.84 11.67 -4.63
CA THR A 151 16.60 12.75 -4.02
C THR A 151 15.68 13.91 -3.71
N ILE A 152 15.96 14.59 -2.60
CA ILE A 152 15.29 15.83 -2.22
C ILE A 152 16.23 17.01 -2.44
N ASP A 153 15.71 18.10 -2.97
CA ASP A 153 16.42 19.36 -3.10
C ASP A 153 16.25 20.18 -1.81
N THR A 154 17.35 20.42 -1.10
CA THR A 154 17.36 21.20 0.14
C THR A 154 17.70 22.68 -0.11
N GLY A 155 17.73 23.11 -1.38
CA GLY A 155 18.15 24.44 -1.79
C GLY A 155 19.64 24.64 -1.53
N GLY A 156 19.97 25.27 -0.40
CA GLY A 156 21.33 25.71 -0.07
C GLY A 156 22.36 24.60 0.11
N GLU A 157 21.96 23.36 0.43
CA GLU A 157 22.86 22.21 0.59
C GLU A 157 22.82 21.24 -0.60
N GLY A 158 22.09 21.60 -1.67
CA GLY A 158 21.93 20.80 -2.88
C GLY A 158 21.04 19.56 -2.71
N LYS A 159 21.22 18.58 -3.60
CA LYS A 159 20.41 17.35 -3.60
C LYS A 159 20.94 16.31 -2.63
N GLN A 160 20.07 15.76 -1.81
CA GLN A 160 20.39 14.67 -0.88
C GLN A 160 19.53 13.43 -1.15
N LYS A 161 20.08 12.23 -0.95
CA LYS A 161 19.30 10.99 -1.02
C LYS A 161 18.23 10.97 0.08
N TYR A 162 17.02 10.54 -0.25
CA TYR A 162 15.88 10.49 0.67
C TYR A 162 16.22 9.79 2.00
N LYS A 163 16.86 8.61 1.96
CA LYS A 163 17.27 7.88 3.17
C LYS A 163 18.12 8.72 4.12
N LYS A 164 19.18 9.34 3.60
CA LYS A 164 20.09 10.21 4.38
C LYS A 164 19.38 11.46 4.90
N TYR A 165 18.43 11.99 4.12
CA TYR A 165 17.63 13.14 4.53
C TYR A 165 16.71 12.79 5.71
N MET A 166 16.00 11.65 5.66
CA MET A 166 15.16 11.17 6.77
C MET A 166 15.97 10.93 8.06
N GLU A 167 17.18 10.37 7.94
CA GLU A 167 18.12 10.23 9.06
C GLU A 167 18.50 11.59 9.66
N THR A 168 18.64 12.61 8.82
CA THR A 168 18.95 13.98 9.25
C THR A 168 17.77 14.64 9.98
N LEU A 169 16.54 14.51 9.47
CA LEU A 169 15.34 14.97 10.19
C LEU A 169 15.19 14.28 11.54
N THR A 170 15.43 12.97 11.60
CA THR A 170 15.40 12.20 12.85
C THR A 170 16.42 12.73 13.86
N ARG A 171 17.63 13.09 13.41
CA ARG A 171 18.64 13.71 14.27
C ARG A 171 18.22 15.07 14.80
N TYR A 172 17.56 15.92 14.01
CA TYR A 172 17.04 17.20 14.49
C TYR A 172 15.95 17.00 15.54
N LEU A 173 15.00 16.09 15.29
CA LEU A 173 13.96 15.74 16.24
C LEU A 173 14.55 15.26 17.58
N ASN A 174 15.53 14.34 17.54
CA ASN A 174 16.20 13.84 18.75
C ASN A 174 17.01 14.92 19.46
N ARG A 175 17.76 15.75 18.72
CA ARG A 175 18.53 16.87 19.30
C ARG A 175 17.63 17.86 20.01
N MET A 176 16.49 18.19 19.41
CA MET A 176 15.50 19.07 20.02
C MET A 176 14.93 18.45 21.29
N LYS A 177 14.52 17.17 21.26
CA LYS A 177 14.01 16.46 22.44
C LYS A 177 15.01 16.48 23.60
N ILE A 178 16.26 16.09 23.33
CA ILE A 178 17.35 16.10 24.31
C ILE A 178 17.57 17.52 24.86
N ALA A 179 17.60 18.54 24.00
CA ALA A 179 17.81 19.92 24.43
C ALA A 179 16.63 20.45 25.27
N VAL A 180 15.40 20.07 24.98
CA VAL A 180 14.22 20.40 25.80
C VAL A 180 14.33 19.72 27.18
N GLU A 181 14.68 18.44 27.24
CA GLU A 181 14.87 17.70 28.49
C GLU A 181 16.01 18.29 29.35
N ASP A 182 17.10 18.72 28.70
CA ASP A 182 18.27 19.34 29.34
C ASP A 182 18.10 20.85 29.62
N GLN A 183 16.94 21.44 29.30
CA GLN A 183 16.67 22.89 29.45
C GLN A 183 17.65 23.80 28.66
N ARG A 184 18.17 23.30 27.53
CA ARG A 184 19.06 24.05 26.62
C ARG A 184 18.26 24.72 25.52
N THR A 185 17.56 25.81 25.87
CA THR A 185 16.60 26.51 24.99
C THR A 185 17.18 26.89 23.62
N ASP A 186 18.36 27.49 23.56
CA ASP A 186 18.96 27.91 22.28
C ASP A 186 19.25 26.72 21.36
N ALA A 187 19.74 25.61 21.93
CA ALA A 187 19.98 24.38 21.17
C ALA A 187 18.68 23.73 20.71
N ALA A 188 17.61 23.81 21.52
CA ALA A 188 16.29 23.33 21.15
C ALA A 188 15.70 24.16 19.99
N LEU A 189 15.83 25.49 20.03
CA LEU A 189 15.36 26.38 18.97
C LEU A 189 16.14 26.22 17.65
N ASP A 190 17.47 26.04 17.72
CA ASP A 190 18.27 25.72 16.53
C ASP A 190 17.84 24.39 15.88
N ALA A 191 17.65 23.35 16.70
CA ALA A 191 17.19 22.06 16.21
C ALA A 191 15.75 22.12 15.66
N PHE A 192 14.86 22.88 16.32
CA PHE A 192 13.50 23.14 15.86
C PHE A 192 13.50 23.83 14.49
N GLY A 193 14.24 24.92 14.31
CA GLY A 193 14.28 25.65 13.04
C GLY A 193 14.77 24.78 11.88
N LYS A 194 15.75 23.90 12.13
CA LYS A 194 16.22 22.91 11.14
C LYS A 194 15.19 21.84 10.83
N LEU A 195 14.45 21.37 11.83
CA LEU A 195 13.37 20.40 11.65
C LEU A 195 12.22 21.02 10.85
N ASP A 196 11.77 22.22 11.20
CA ASP A 196 10.67 22.93 10.54
C ASP A 196 11.01 23.20 9.06
N ALA A 197 12.19 23.77 8.80
CA ALA A 197 12.68 23.95 7.42
C ALA A 197 12.75 22.60 6.68
N GLY A 198 13.16 21.54 7.38
CA GLY A 198 13.25 20.19 6.85
C GLY A 198 11.91 19.59 6.43
N ILE A 199 10.88 19.75 7.26
CA ILE A 199 9.49 19.41 6.95
C ILE A 199 9.01 20.22 5.74
N GLY A 200 9.37 21.50 5.67
CA GLY A 200 9.08 22.36 4.52
C GLY A 200 9.68 21.87 3.20
N HIS A 201 10.91 21.33 3.21
CA HIS A 201 11.50 20.72 2.01
C HIS A 201 10.69 19.50 1.55
N ILE A 202 10.27 18.63 2.48
CA ILE A 202 9.47 17.45 2.15
C ILE A 202 8.13 17.83 1.54
N ALA A 203 7.46 18.83 2.12
CA ALA A 203 6.21 19.34 1.58
C ALA A 203 6.36 19.80 0.12
N ARG A 204 7.44 20.51 -0.19
CA ARG A 204 7.72 20.96 -1.56
C ARG A 204 8.04 19.80 -2.50
N ASP A 205 8.74 18.78 -2.03
CA ASP A 205 9.15 17.67 -2.87
C ASP A 205 7.99 16.71 -3.22
N CYS A 206 6.85 16.75 -2.52
CA CYS A 206 5.69 15.90 -2.84
C CYS A 206 5.29 15.95 -4.34
N VAL A 207 5.45 17.10 -5.00
CA VAL A 207 5.14 17.27 -6.43
C VAL A 207 6.04 16.43 -7.35
N SER A 208 7.23 16.04 -6.91
CA SER A 208 8.18 15.23 -7.68
C SER A 208 7.55 13.90 -8.10
N CYS A 209 6.73 13.32 -7.22
CA CYS A 209 6.02 12.07 -7.42
C CYS A 209 4.54 12.26 -7.77
N HIS A 210 3.81 13.11 -7.05
CA HIS A 210 2.36 13.26 -7.20
C HIS A 210 1.94 14.13 -8.39
N LYS A 211 2.85 14.96 -8.93
CA LYS A 211 2.57 15.93 -10.00
C LYS A 211 1.47 16.94 -9.67
N GLN A 212 1.12 17.06 -8.39
CA GLN A 212 0.08 17.94 -7.85
C GLN A 212 0.70 18.70 -6.66
N PRO A 213 0.89 20.03 -6.76
CA PRO A 213 1.48 20.81 -5.67
C PRO A 213 0.60 20.85 -4.41
N GLU A 214 -0.71 20.64 -4.55
CA GLU A 214 -1.69 20.64 -3.45
C GLU A 214 -1.41 19.54 -2.43
N ILE A 215 -0.79 18.43 -2.84
CA ILE A 215 -0.41 17.33 -1.94
C ILE A 215 0.59 17.81 -0.87
N GLY A 216 1.54 18.64 -1.26
CA GLY A 216 2.49 19.25 -0.33
C GLY A 216 1.81 20.21 0.65
N GLN A 217 0.81 20.96 0.18
CA GLN A 217 0.03 21.87 1.02
C GLN A 217 -0.86 21.11 2.00
N ASN A 218 -1.43 19.98 1.58
CA ASN A 218 -2.23 19.08 2.42
C ASN A 218 -1.37 18.35 3.45
N TYR A 219 -0.12 18.05 3.12
CA TYR A 219 0.85 17.55 4.09
C TYR A 219 1.15 18.61 5.15
N LEU A 220 1.51 19.82 4.70
CA LEU A 220 1.78 20.97 5.57
C LEU A 220 0.46 21.69 5.94
N ASN A 221 -0.52 20.95 6.48
CA ASN A 221 -1.85 21.49 6.78
C ASN A 221 -1.84 22.48 7.97
N ASN A 222 -3.00 23.08 8.24
CA ASN A 222 -3.14 24.05 9.34
C ASN A 222 -2.86 23.43 10.72
N ASP A 223 -3.23 22.16 10.94
CA ASP A 223 -2.96 21.48 12.21
C ASP A 223 -1.46 21.36 12.46
N LEU A 224 -0.69 20.90 11.46
CA LEU A 224 0.76 20.76 11.58
C LEU A 224 1.42 22.13 11.79
N ARG A 225 0.99 23.17 11.05
CA ARG A 225 1.50 24.54 11.26
C ARG A 225 1.23 25.03 12.68
N ALA A 226 0.02 24.80 13.19
CA ALA A 226 -0.35 25.19 14.55
C ALA A 226 0.49 24.43 15.60
N SER A 227 0.69 23.13 15.44
CA SER A 227 1.57 22.34 16.32
C SER A 227 3.03 22.80 16.26
N LEU A 228 3.55 23.16 15.08
CA LEU A 228 4.91 23.70 14.96
C LEU A 228 5.05 25.05 15.69
N GLN A 229 4.10 25.97 15.51
CA GLN A 229 4.11 27.27 16.20
C GLN A 229 3.95 27.12 17.72
N LYS A 230 3.09 26.19 18.14
CA LYS A 230 2.88 25.87 19.55
C LYS A 230 4.14 25.27 20.18
N LEU A 231 4.83 24.39 19.46
CA LEU A 231 6.10 23.80 19.90
C LEU A 231 7.17 24.87 20.07
N GLU A 232 7.31 25.78 19.11
CA GLU A 232 8.24 26.91 19.21
C GLU A 232 7.95 27.78 20.43
N THR A 233 6.67 28.08 20.68
CA THR A 233 6.22 28.88 21.82
C THR A 233 6.55 28.19 23.15
N ALA A 234 6.28 26.89 23.26
CA ALA A 234 6.58 26.11 24.45
C ALA A 234 8.09 26.05 24.74
N ILE A 235 8.93 25.88 23.69
CA ILE A 235 10.38 25.91 23.83
C ILE A 235 10.85 27.28 24.35
N LYS A 236 10.35 28.38 23.78
CA LYS A 236 10.70 29.75 24.22
C LYS A 236 10.28 30.03 25.66
N ALA A 237 9.15 29.47 26.10
CA ALA A 237 8.66 29.60 27.47
C ALA A 237 9.42 28.72 28.47
N GLY A 238 10.26 27.78 28.02
CA GLY A 238 10.90 26.79 28.87
C GLY A 238 9.93 25.74 29.43
N ASP A 239 8.73 25.60 28.85
CA ASP A 239 7.73 24.62 29.28
C ASP A 239 8.07 23.25 28.70
N GLN A 240 8.85 22.47 29.45
CA GLN A 240 9.31 21.14 29.04
C GLN A 240 8.16 20.17 28.78
N ARG A 241 7.08 20.27 29.56
CA ARG A 241 5.92 19.37 29.44
C ARG A 241 5.18 19.67 28.15
N GLU A 242 4.87 20.93 27.91
CA GLU A 242 4.13 21.35 26.72
C GLU A 242 4.96 21.13 25.45
N ALA A 243 6.27 21.41 25.50
CA ALA A 243 7.18 21.15 24.39
C ALA A 243 7.27 19.65 24.07
N GLY A 244 7.38 18.78 25.09
CA GLY A 244 7.40 17.33 24.91
C GLY A 244 6.10 16.78 24.33
N MET A 245 4.95 17.23 24.83
CA MET A 245 3.63 16.84 24.30
C MET A 245 3.45 17.29 22.85
N THR A 246 3.72 18.56 22.56
CA THR A 246 3.55 19.13 21.23
C THR A 246 4.53 18.52 20.22
N LEU A 247 5.74 18.15 20.65
CA LEU A 247 6.67 17.38 19.82
C LEU A 247 6.09 16.02 19.42
N GLY A 248 5.42 15.32 20.33
CA GLY A 248 4.72 14.08 20.02
C GLY A 248 3.63 14.28 18.96
N GLU A 249 2.85 15.37 19.07
CA GLU A 249 1.84 15.74 18.07
C GLU A 249 2.45 16.00 16.69
N VAL A 250 3.54 16.77 16.63
CA VAL A 250 4.29 17.03 15.39
C VAL A 250 4.81 15.72 14.79
N ALA A 251 5.36 14.80 15.59
CA ALA A 251 5.86 13.52 15.10
C ALA A 251 4.75 12.66 14.46
N VAL A 252 3.56 12.63 15.06
CA VAL A 252 2.41 11.90 14.51
C VAL A 252 1.89 12.57 13.23
N THR A 253 1.69 13.89 13.26
CA THR A 253 1.09 14.63 12.15
C THR A 253 2.03 14.78 10.95
N ALA A 254 3.34 14.94 11.17
CA ALA A 254 4.35 15.10 10.12
C ALA A 254 5.00 13.78 9.68
N CYS A 255 5.36 12.88 10.60
CA CYS A 255 6.13 11.69 10.24
C CYS A 255 5.24 10.46 10.03
N ALA A 256 4.31 10.18 10.96
CA ALA A 256 3.52 8.96 10.90
C ALA A 256 2.59 8.90 9.67
N ARG A 257 2.01 10.04 9.25
CA ARG A 257 1.20 10.12 8.01
C ARG A 257 2.00 9.68 6.77
N CYS A 258 3.18 10.24 6.59
CA CYS A 258 4.06 9.90 5.47
C CYS A 258 4.56 8.45 5.57
N HIS A 259 4.91 7.98 6.76
CA HIS A 259 5.39 6.61 6.95
C HIS A 259 4.29 5.57 6.67
N GLY A 260 3.07 5.81 7.14
CA GLY A 260 1.94 4.91 6.90
C GLY A 260 1.53 4.82 5.42
N THR A 261 1.75 5.89 4.66
CA THR A 261 1.39 5.91 3.23
C THR A 261 2.53 5.42 2.33
N HIS A 262 3.77 5.84 2.61
CA HIS A 262 4.88 5.67 1.68
C HIS A 262 5.92 4.68 2.19
N ARG A 263 6.39 4.86 3.43
CA ARG A 263 7.52 4.09 3.95
C ARG A 263 7.15 2.63 4.15
N MET A 264 6.00 2.35 4.77
CA MET A 264 5.58 0.97 5.05
C MET A 264 5.51 0.13 3.78
N LEU A 265 4.93 0.67 2.71
CA LEU A 265 4.83 0.00 1.41
C LEU A 265 6.19 -0.14 0.73
N TYR A 266 7.07 0.86 0.84
CA TYR A 266 8.42 0.78 0.32
C TYR A 266 9.27 -0.28 1.05
N ASP A 267 9.23 -0.31 2.37
CA ASP A 267 9.97 -1.25 3.21
C ASP A 267 9.46 -2.67 2.94
N LEU A 268 8.14 -2.90 2.91
CA LEU A 268 7.56 -4.20 2.54
C LEU A 268 7.97 -4.64 1.13
N LYS A 269 8.05 -3.70 0.18
CA LYS A 269 8.57 -4.00 -1.16
C LYS A 269 10.03 -4.42 -1.15
N GLN A 270 10.86 -3.93 -0.23
CA GLN A 270 12.26 -4.38 -0.12
C GLN A 270 12.35 -5.80 0.44
N GLU A 271 11.49 -6.16 1.41
CA GLU A 271 11.47 -7.51 2.00
C GLU A 271 10.93 -8.59 1.03
N LEU A 272 10.17 -8.19 0.01
CA LEU A 272 9.60 -9.09 -0.99
C LEU A 272 10.50 -9.31 -2.22
N LYS A 273 11.60 -8.55 -2.35
CA LYS A 273 12.56 -8.64 -3.46
C LYS A 273 13.76 -9.50 -3.08
#